data_AF-A0AAD7EU07-F1
#
_entry.id   AF-A0AAD7EU07-F1
#
_cell.length_a   1.000
_cell.length_b   1.000
_cell.length_c   1.000
_cell.angle_alpha   90.00
_cell.angle_beta   90.00
_cell.angle_gamma   90.00
#
_symmetry.space_group_name_H-M   'P 1'
#
loop_
_entity.id
_entity.type
_entity.pdbx_description
1 polymer ?
#
loop_
_entity_poly.entity_id
_entity_poly.type
_entity_poly.pdbx_seq_one_letter_code
_entity_poly.pdbx_strand_id
1 'polypeptide(L)'
;MMMVNTSSTCATTRLTQCRDFGVYMNDVTKKFLRDPEQAPDLSEADFMARKNVIEQVSEWSEGIGAEWPPILYLYEIVKASAKRERDWGHLIFTDLTTTRFLLVMIFPEECDCGNFSHHDYGALTKYQADRFMSLLKYLYHTENKPAWVRATYVTKKNGFTLDPPFLQTFDPPTNSGKIFHVTADTFVPSLLSNELESIDALLKQSGKSVPKTMRYQVLGDKDTRPDVSAVWKAKNARQCAQCEKISTKDLMCRLTHYCSRECQTLAWPSHKVFCKKVPKA
;
A
#
# COMPACT_ATOMS: atom_id res chain seq x y z
N MET A 1 -3.96 5.25 -26.61
CA MET A 1 -4.51 4.61 -25.39
C MET A 1 -3.36 4.39 -24.43
N MET A 2 -3.32 5.09 -23.29
CA MET A 2 -2.25 4.91 -22.29
C MET A 2 -2.51 3.61 -21.53
N MET A 3 -1.61 2.63 -21.62
CA MET A 3 -1.72 1.39 -20.85
C MET A 3 -1.42 1.69 -19.38
N VAL A 4 -2.41 1.59 -18.50
CA VAL A 4 -2.22 1.65 -17.05
C VAL A 4 -1.79 0.27 -16.58
N ASN A 5 -0.59 0.17 -16.01
CA ASN A 5 -0.10 -1.08 -15.42
C ASN A 5 -0.91 -1.39 -14.16
N THR A 6 -1.92 -2.27 -14.26
CA THR A 6 -2.76 -2.71 -13.14
C THR A 6 -2.03 -3.51 -12.07
N SER A 7 -0.75 -3.88 -12.29
CA SER A 7 0.12 -4.49 -11.28
C SER A 7 1.10 -3.51 -10.61
N SER A 8 0.99 -2.21 -10.86
CA SER A 8 1.78 -1.21 -10.14
C SER A 8 1.41 -1.16 -8.67
N THR A 9 2.42 -1.27 -7.81
CA THR A 9 2.32 -1.21 -6.34
C THR A 9 2.48 0.20 -5.76
N CYS A 10 2.73 1.22 -6.59
CA CYS A 10 2.96 2.59 -6.11
C CYS A 10 1.64 3.33 -5.86
N ALA A 11 1.25 3.47 -4.58
CA ALA A 11 0.00 4.13 -4.19
C ALA A 11 -0.08 5.59 -4.67
N THR A 12 1.05 6.32 -4.61
CA THR A 12 1.11 7.71 -5.08
C THR A 12 0.72 7.86 -6.55
N THR A 13 1.25 6.99 -7.42
CA THR A 13 0.93 6.99 -8.86
C THR A 13 -0.54 6.65 -9.08
N ARG A 14 -1.05 5.66 -8.35
CA ARG A 14 -2.42 5.18 -8.46
C ARG A 14 -3.44 6.22 -8.07
N LEU A 15 -3.25 6.86 -6.92
CA LEU A 15 -4.13 7.94 -6.46
C LEU A 15 -4.08 9.15 -7.40
N THR A 16 -2.89 9.51 -7.89
CA THR A 16 -2.76 10.55 -8.92
C THR A 16 -3.54 10.19 -10.18
N GLN A 17 -3.50 8.93 -10.63
CA GLN A 17 -4.26 8.45 -11.76
C GLN A 17 -5.78 8.42 -11.49
N CYS A 18 -6.23 8.05 -10.28
CA CYS A 18 -7.64 8.12 -9.91
C CYS A 18 -8.16 9.55 -10.00
N ARG A 19 -7.39 10.53 -9.52
CA ARG A 19 -7.72 11.95 -9.62
C ARG A 19 -7.83 12.42 -11.08
N ASP A 20 -6.87 12.01 -11.91
CA ASP A 20 -6.65 12.62 -13.22
C ASP A 20 -7.44 11.92 -14.33
N PHE A 21 -7.74 10.63 -14.17
CA PHE A 21 -8.37 9.78 -15.18
C PHE A 21 -9.60 9.03 -14.68
N GLY A 22 -9.99 9.23 -13.41
CA GLY A 22 -11.10 8.53 -12.79
C GLY A 22 -10.71 7.19 -12.17
N VAL A 23 -11.60 6.69 -11.30
CA VAL A 23 -11.34 5.53 -10.44
C VAL A 23 -11.19 4.22 -11.25
N TYR A 24 -12.02 4.00 -12.26
CA TYR A 24 -12.01 2.75 -13.04
C TYR A 24 -10.71 2.48 -13.81
N MET A 25 -9.90 3.51 -14.08
CA MET A 25 -8.59 3.31 -14.70
C MET A 25 -7.62 2.56 -13.79
N ASN A 26 -7.90 2.51 -12.49
CA ASN A 26 -7.12 1.81 -11.48
C ASN A 26 -7.83 0.60 -10.89
N ASP A 27 -9.02 0.26 -11.37
CA ASP A 27 -9.76 -0.90 -10.91
C ASP A 27 -8.96 -2.19 -11.15
N VAL A 28 -8.61 -2.88 -10.07
CA VAL A 28 -7.83 -4.13 -10.10
C VAL A 28 -8.71 -5.38 -10.13
N THR A 29 -10.04 -5.26 -10.16
CA THR A 29 -10.98 -6.39 -10.20
C THR A 29 -10.65 -7.37 -11.33
N LYS A 30 -10.31 -6.85 -12.52
CA LYS A 30 -9.93 -7.66 -13.69
C LYS A 30 -8.73 -8.58 -13.46
N LYS A 31 -7.87 -8.28 -12.49
CA LYS A 31 -6.75 -9.16 -12.09
C LYS A 31 -7.28 -10.42 -11.39
N PHE A 32 -8.30 -10.27 -10.54
CA PHE A 32 -8.86 -11.32 -9.70
C PHE A 32 -9.99 -12.13 -10.36
N LEU A 33 -10.46 -11.69 -11.53
CA LEU A 33 -11.35 -12.47 -12.40
C LEU A 33 -10.62 -13.57 -13.21
N ARG A 34 -9.28 -13.59 -13.19
CA ARG A 34 -8.44 -14.55 -13.92
C ARG A 34 -7.98 -15.68 -12.99
N ASP A 35 -7.35 -16.69 -13.58
CA ASP A 35 -6.70 -17.75 -12.81
C ASP A 35 -5.48 -17.22 -12.03
N PRO A 36 -5.20 -17.76 -10.82
CA PRO A 36 -4.06 -17.36 -10.00
C PRO A 36 -2.70 -17.45 -10.72
N GLU A 37 -2.54 -18.41 -11.64
CA GLU A 37 -1.33 -18.59 -12.45
C GLU A 37 -1.00 -17.37 -13.33
N GLN A 38 -1.99 -16.52 -13.62
CA GLN A 38 -1.84 -15.28 -14.39
C GLN A 38 -1.44 -14.08 -13.53
N ALA A 39 -1.26 -14.27 -12.22
CA ALA A 39 -0.84 -13.25 -11.25
C ALA A 39 0.48 -13.66 -10.55
N PRO A 40 1.62 -13.70 -11.28
CA PRO A 40 2.89 -14.22 -10.77
C PRO A 40 3.50 -13.41 -9.62
N ASP A 41 2.96 -12.22 -9.34
CA ASP A 41 3.35 -11.35 -8.24
C ASP A 41 2.67 -11.71 -6.91
N LEU A 42 1.77 -12.70 -6.88
CA LEU A 42 1.10 -13.19 -5.68
C LEU A 42 1.26 -14.72 -5.58
N SER A 43 1.30 -15.24 -4.35
CA SER A 43 1.08 -16.67 -4.12
C SER A 43 -0.38 -17.01 -4.41
N GLU A 44 -0.68 -18.28 -4.71
CA GLU A 44 -2.06 -18.73 -4.91
C GLU A 44 -2.94 -18.44 -3.68
N ALA A 45 -2.42 -18.72 -2.49
CA ALA A 45 -3.11 -18.43 -1.23
C ALA A 45 -3.38 -16.92 -1.06
N ASP A 46 -2.40 -16.07 -1.36
CA ASP A 46 -2.55 -14.61 -1.31
C ASP A 46 -3.56 -14.08 -2.33
N PHE A 47 -3.58 -14.67 -3.53
CA PHE A 47 -4.50 -14.34 -4.58
C PHE A 47 -5.94 -14.65 -4.16
N MET A 48 -6.17 -15.88 -3.67
CA MET A 48 -7.49 -16.32 -3.23
C MET A 48 -8.01 -15.54 -2.03
N ALA A 49 -7.14 -15.22 -1.06
CA ALA A 49 -7.52 -14.39 0.08
C ALA A 49 -7.97 -12.98 -0.36
N ARG A 50 -7.25 -12.36 -1.31
CA ARG A 50 -7.61 -11.04 -1.86
C ARG A 50 -8.89 -11.10 -2.68
N LYS A 51 -9.03 -12.13 -3.52
CA LYS A 51 -10.24 -12.36 -4.32
C LYS A 51 -11.48 -12.46 -3.42
N ASN A 52 -11.41 -13.25 -2.35
CA ASN A 52 -12.51 -13.39 -1.39
C ASN A 52 -12.92 -12.04 -0.76
N VAL A 53 -11.95 -11.23 -0.33
CA VAL A 53 -12.25 -9.89 0.22
C VAL A 53 -12.87 -8.97 -0.83
N ILE A 54 -12.39 -9.00 -2.08
CA ILE A 54 -12.94 -8.20 -3.18
C ILE A 54 -14.39 -8.61 -3.47
N GLU A 55 -14.69 -9.90 -3.51
CA GLU A 55 -16.05 -10.42 -3.73
C GLU A 55 -17.01 -9.98 -2.61
N GLN A 56 -16.59 -10.06 -1.34
CA GLN A 56 -17.40 -9.61 -0.21
C GLN A 56 -17.70 -8.09 -0.26
N VAL A 57 -16.71 -7.26 -0.63
CA VAL A 57 -16.95 -5.81 -0.79
C VAL A 57 -17.85 -5.54 -2.00
N SER A 58 -17.69 -6.29 -3.10
CA SER A 58 -18.54 -6.17 -4.29
C SER A 58 -20.00 -6.47 -3.95
N GLU A 59 -20.28 -7.61 -3.34
CA GLU A 59 -21.62 -8.04 -2.93
C GLU A 59 -22.29 -7.02 -2.00
N TRP A 60 -21.54 -6.54 -0.99
CA TRP A 60 -22.05 -5.49 -0.12
C TRP A 60 -22.34 -4.18 -0.87
N SER A 61 -21.43 -3.77 -1.76
CA SER A 61 -21.55 -2.52 -2.52
C SER A 61 -22.78 -2.52 -3.44
N GLU A 62 -23.05 -3.66 -4.07
CA GLU A 62 -24.28 -3.91 -4.84
C GLU A 62 -25.53 -3.79 -3.96
N GLY A 63 -25.49 -4.38 -2.76
CA GLY A 63 -26.59 -4.33 -1.79
C GLY A 63 -26.95 -2.91 -1.32
N ILE A 64 -26.00 -1.98 -1.31
CA ILE A 64 -26.24 -0.57 -0.95
C ILE A 64 -26.38 0.35 -2.16
N GLY A 65 -26.34 -0.17 -3.39
CA GLY A 65 -26.42 0.62 -4.61
C GLY A 65 -25.28 1.63 -4.79
N ALA A 66 -24.08 1.29 -4.32
CA ALA A 66 -22.90 2.15 -4.43
C ALA A 66 -21.72 1.36 -4.99
N GLU A 67 -20.75 2.05 -5.58
CA GLU A 67 -19.57 1.41 -6.16
C GLU A 67 -18.33 1.66 -5.30
N TRP A 68 -17.64 0.55 -4.98
CA TRP A 68 -16.41 0.53 -4.19
C TRP A 68 -15.32 -0.27 -4.91
N PRO A 69 -14.83 0.18 -6.08
CA PRO A 69 -13.81 -0.54 -6.82
C PRO A 69 -12.50 -0.66 -6.01
N PRO A 70 -11.84 -1.84 -6.04
CA PRO A 70 -10.49 -1.99 -5.51
C PRO A 70 -9.49 -1.27 -6.44
N ILE A 71 -8.69 -0.36 -5.90
CA ILE A 71 -7.69 0.40 -6.66
C ILE A 71 -6.23 -0.03 -6.39
N LEU A 72 -6.02 -0.77 -5.30
CA LEU A 72 -4.74 -1.33 -4.88
C LEU A 72 -4.98 -2.71 -4.24
N TYR A 73 -4.07 -3.66 -4.45
CA TYR A 73 -4.12 -5.00 -3.85
C TYR A 73 -2.85 -5.42 -3.10
N LEU A 74 -1.75 -4.73 -3.36
CA LEU A 74 -0.50 -4.76 -2.62
C LEU A 74 0.21 -3.45 -2.95
N TYR A 75 0.49 -2.63 -1.95
CA TYR A 75 1.00 -1.29 -2.19
C TYR A 75 2.09 -0.86 -1.24
N GLU A 76 2.95 -0.02 -1.78
CA GLU A 76 3.88 0.83 -1.05
C GLU A 76 3.53 2.29 -1.39
N ILE A 77 3.83 3.22 -0.48
CA ILE A 77 3.46 4.64 -0.64
C ILE A 77 4.06 5.19 -1.94
N VAL A 78 5.35 4.95 -2.13
CA VAL A 78 6.12 5.26 -3.33
C VAL A 78 6.91 4.01 -3.73
N LYS A 79 7.22 3.87 -5.02
CA LYS A 79 8.05 2.74 -5.50
C LYS A 79 9.36 2.61 -4.72
N ALA A 80 9.67 1.39 -4.29
CA ALA A 80 10.80 1.02 -3.44
C ALA A 80 10.84 1.64 -2.03
N SER A 81 9.74 2.22 -1.53
CA SER A 81 9.65 2.72 -0.14
C SER A 81 9.42 1.58 0.87
N ALA A 82 8.72 0.51 0.49
CA ALA A 82 8.51 -0.62 1.40
C ALA A 82 9.80 -1.46 1.51
N LYS A 83 10.43 -1.48 2.69
CA LYS A 83 11.68 -2.24 2.91
C LYS A 83 11.45 -3.53 3.70
N ARG A 84 10.33 -3.61 4.42
CA ARG A 84 9.94 -4.70 5.30
C ARG A 84 8.48 -5.05 5.08
N GLU A 85 8.04 -6.21 5.59
CA GLU A 85 6.65 -6.66 5.46
C GLU A 85 5.68 -5.66 6.07
N ARG A 86 6.01 -5.11 7.24
CA ARG A 86 5.19 -4.05 7.88
C ARG A 86 5.03 -2.76 7.07
N ASP A 87 5.88 -2.52 6.07
CA ASP A 87 5.82 -1.28 5.28
C ASP A 87 4.81 -1.41 4.11
N TRP A 88 4.35 -2.62 3.77
CA TRP A 88 3.34 -2.87 2.74
C TRP A 88 1.92 -2.71 3.28
N GLY A 89 1.05 -2.10 2.47
CA GLY A 89 -0.40 -2.19 2.64
C GLY A 89 -1.01 -3.10 1.58
N HIS A 90 -2.23 -3.58 1.82
CA HIS A 90 -2.85 -4.63 1.00
C HIS A 90 -3.95 -4.06 0.11
N LEU A 91 -5.22 -4.31 0.43
CA LEU A 91 -6.35 -3.88 -0.40
C LEU A 91 -6.79 -2.47 -0.03
N ILE A 92 -6.99 -1.63 -1.05
CA ILE A 92 -7.67 -0.34 -0.92
C ILE A 92 -8.85 -0.32 -1.89
N PHE A 93 -10.02 -0.02 -1.35
CA PHE A 93 -11.22 0.32 -2.10
C PHE A 93 -11.51 1.80 -1.91
N THR A 94 -12.16 2.42 -2.88
CA THR A 94 -12.55 3.83 -2.77
C THR A 94 -13.91 4.05 -3.38
N ASP A 95 -14.63 5.05 -2.90
CA ASP A 95 -15.83 5.52 -3.56
C ASP A 95 -15.49 6.31 -4.84
N LEU A 96 -16.48 6.55 -5.69
CA LEU A 96 -16.26 7.27 -6.96
C LEU A 96 -15.82 8.74 -6.77
N THR A 97 -15.96 9.29 -5.56
CA THR A 97 -15.50 10.65 -5.23
C THR A 97 -14.05 10.70 -4.75
N THR A 98 -13.41 9.55 -4.50
CA THR A 98 -12.06 9.46 -3.91
C THR A 98 -11.92 10.16 -2.56
N THR A 99 -13.01 10.30 -1.81
CA THR A 99 -13.00 10.93 -0.48
C THR A 99 -13.08 9.91 0.65
N ARG A 100 -13.56 8.69 0.37
CA ARG A 100 -13.71 7.61 1.35
C ARG A 100 -12.99 6.36 0.88
N PHE A 101 -12.34 5.69 1.82
CA PHE A 101 -11.48 4.54 1.52
C PHE A 101 -11.69 3.41 2.52
N LEU A 102 -11.82 2.19 2.00
CA LEU A 102 -11.73 0.97 2.80
C LEU A 102 -10.33 0.39 2.64
N LEU A 103 -9.68 0.06 3.74
CA LEU A 103 -8.39 -0.61 3.79
C LEU A 103 -8.56 -1.98 4.44
N VAL A 104 -8.17 -3.04 3.75
CA VAL A 104 -8.22 -4.39 4.32
C VAL A 104 -6.82 -5.00 4.29
N MET A 105 -6.25 -5.19 5.48
CA MET A 105 -5.02 -5.99 5.64
C MET A 105 -5.38 -7.47 5.67
N ILE A 106 -4.51 -8.30 5.09
CA ILE A 106 -4.70 -9.75 5.01
C ILE A 106 -3.49 -10.38 5.67
N PHE A 107 -3.67 -10.97 6.83
CA PHE A 107 -2.56 -11.56 7.57
C PHE A 107 -2.56 -13.09 7.44
N PRO A 108 -1.37 -13.72 7.52
CA PRO A 108 -1.28 -15.16 7.60
C PRO A 108 -1.94 -15.69 8.88
N GLU A 109 -1.95 -17.00 9.04
CA GLU A 109 -2.41 -17.63 10.27
C GLU A 109 -1.55 -17.20 11.46
N GLU A 110 -2.21 -17.06 12.61
CA GLU A 110 -1.55 -16.76 13.87
C GLU A 110 -0.63 -17.94 14.19
N CYS A 111 0.67 -17.68 14.35
CA CYS A 111 1.63 -18.74 14.64
C CYS A 111 1.39 -19.31 16.05
N ASP A 112 1.33 -20.64 16.18
CA ASP A 112 1.27 -21.36 17.46
C ASP A 112 2.54 -21.19 18.34
N CYS A 113 3.50 -20.38 17.91
CA CYS A 113 4.81 -20.22 18.53
C CYS A 113 4.82 -19.34 19.81
N GLY A 114 3.68 -19.07 20.44
CA GLY A 114 3.60 -18.34 21.71
C GLY A 114 4.00 -16.85 21.64
N ASN A 115 4.19 -16.29 20.44
CA ASN A 115 4.41 -14.86 20.25
C ASN A 115 3.08 -14.16 19.94
N PHE A 116 2.89 -12.98 20.54
CA PHE A 116 1.69 -12.13 20.49
C PHE A 116 1.36 -11.56 19.09
N SER A 117 1.15 -12.43 18.09
CA SER A 117 0.83 -12.03 16.71
C SER A 117 -0.50 -11.27 16.56
N HIS A 118 -1.43 -11.41 17.51
CA HIS A 118 -2.71 -10.70 17.49
C HIS A 118 -2.57 -9.19 17.74
N HIS A 119 -1.65 -8.78 18.62
CA HIS A 119 -1.41 -7.35 18.89
C HIS A 119 -0.75 -6.66 17.69
N ASP A 120 0.08 -7.39 16.94
CA ASP A 120 0.73 -6.87 15.75
C ASP A 120 -0.27 -6.51 14.65
N TYR A 121 -1.31 -7.33 14.41
CA TYR A 121 -2.24 -7.11 13.30
C TYR A 121 -3.04 -5.82 13.44
N GLY A 122 -3.58 -5.55 14.64
CA GLY A 122 -4.26 -4.30 14.92
C GLY A 122 -3.32 -3.10 14.77
N ALA A 123 -2.13 -3.18 15.36
CA ALA A 123 -1.13 -2.10 15.29
C ALA A 123 -0.68 -1.82 13.84
N LEU A 124 -0.42 -2.87 13.05
CA LEU A 124 -0.06 -2.75 11.63
C LEU A 124 -1.20 -2.17 10.80
N THR A 125 -2.43 -2.61 11.04
CA THR A 125 -3.61 -2.12 10.33
C THR A 125 -3.84 -0.64 10.61
N LYS A 126 -3.78 -0.23 11.88
CA LYS A 126 -3.88 1.18 12.27
C LYS A 126 -2.76 2.02 11.66
N TYR A 127 -1.52 1.53 11.74
CA TYR A 127 -0.36 2.19 11.14
C TYR A 127 -0.52 2.37 9.62
N GLN A 128 -0.99 1.36 8.89
CA GLN A 128 -1.23 1.47 7.46
C GLN A 128 -2.39 2.43 7.15
N ALA A 129 -3.42 2.49 7.98
CA ALA A 129 -4.51 3.47 7.84
C ALA A 129 -4.02 4.91 8.04
N ASP A 130 -3.21 5.16 9.07
CA ASP A 130 -2.60 6.47 9.34
C ASP A 130 -1.68 6.92 8.21
N ARG A 131 -0.88 5.98 7.69
CA ARG A 131 0.08 6.22 6.63
C ARG A 131 -0.59 6.45 5.29
N PHE A 132 -1.67 5.73 5.01
CA PHE A 132 -2.50 5.97 3.84
C PHE A 132 -3.24 7.32 3.95
N MET A 133 -3.80 7.67 5.12
CA MET A 133 -4.40 8.98 5.33
C MET A 133 -3.38 10.12 5.19
N SER A 134 -2.15 9.93 5.68
CA SER A 134 -1.04 10.88 5.48
C SER A 134 -0.78 11.12 3.98
N LEU A 135 -0.78 10.05 3.17
CA LEU A 135 -0.66 10.16 1.71
C LEU A 135 -1.85 10.87 1.07
N LEU A 136 -3.08 10.50 1.44
CA LEU A 136 -4.29 11.13 0.93
C LEU A 136 -4.32 12.63 1.23
N LYS A 137 -4.03 13.00 2.49
CA LYS A 137 -3.97 14.41 2.93
C LYS A 137 -2.93 15.19 2.14
N TYR A 138 -1.81 14.56 1.78
CA TYR A 138 -0.77 15.19 0.96
C TYR A 138 -1.21 15.38 -0.50
N LEU A 139 -1.83 14.37 -1.12
CA LEU A 139 -2.19 14.37 -2.55
C LEU A 139 -3.49 15.12 -2.87
N TYR A 140 -4.46 15.09 -1.97
CA TYR A 140 -5.83 15.63 -2.13
C TYR A 140 -6.09 16.82 -1.20
N HIS A 141 -5.10 17.70 -1.04
CA HIS A 141 -5.18 18.85 -0.12
C HIS A 141 -6.06 20.01 -0.65
N THR A 142 -6.33 20.05 -1.97
CA THR A 142 -7.17 21.08 -2.61
C THR A 142 -8.59 20.59 -2.86
N GLU A 143 -8.71 19.57 -3.71
CA GLU A 143 -9.95 18.98 -4.19
C GLU A 143 -10.10 17.55 -3.68
N ASN A 144 -11.34 17.07 -3.53
CA ASN A 144 -11.67 15.73 -3.05
C ASN A 144 -10.95 15.37 -1.74
N LYS A 145 -10.97 16.31 -0.79
CA LYS A 145 -10.32 16.12 0.51
C LYS A 145 -10.80 14.81 1.16
N PRO A 146 -9.88 13.97 1.66
CA PRO A 146 -10.25 12.68 2.21
C PRO A 146 -11.07 12.89 3.49
N ALA A 147 -12.26 12.31 3.52
CA ALA A 147 -13.10 12.28 4.70
C ALA A 147 -12.53 11.30 5.72
N TRP A 148 -12.32 10.05 5.29
CA TRP A 148 -11.82 9.00 6.18
C TRP A 148 -11.21 7.81 5.43
N VAL A 149 -10.36 7.09 6.16
CA VAL A 149 -9.89 5.75 5.85
C VAL A 149 -10.44 4.82 6.93
N ARG A 150 -11.24 3.85 6.54
CA ARG A 150 -11.71 2.80 7.44
C ARG A 150 -10.91 1.55 7.16
N ALA A 151 -10.21 1.07 8.17
CA ALA A 151 -9.31 -0.06 8.04
C ALA A 151 -9.77 -1.23 8.91
N THR A 152 -9.56 -2.44 8.41
CA THR A 152 -9.71 -3.69 9.16
C THR A 152 -8.66 -4.69 8.70
N TYR A 153 -8.65 -5.86 9.32
CA TYR A 153 -7.86 -6.98 8.86
C TYR A 153 -8.63 -8.30 8.91
N VAL A 154 -8.23 -9.22 8.03
CA VAL A 154 -8.75 -10.57 7.96
C VAL A 154 -7.60 -11.58 8.06
N THR A 155 -7.90 -12.80 8.47
CA THR A 155 -6.91 -13.88 8.65
C THR A 155 -7.42 -15.19 8.07
N LYS A 156 -6.54 -16.19 7.95
CA LYS A 156 -6.97 -17.52 7.53
C LYS A 156 -7.95 -18.17 8.53
N LYS A 157 -7.78 -17.90 9.82
CA LYS A 157 -8.59 -18.45 10.93
C LYS A 157 -10.06 -18.09 10.83
N ASN A 158 -10.40 -16.91 10.30
CA ASN A 158 -11.78 -16.49 10.05
C ASN A 158 -12.19 -16.64 8.58
N GLY A 159 -11.49 -17.48 7.82
CA GLY A 159 -11.79 -17.73 6.41
C GLY A 159 -11.65 -16.49 5.51
N PHE A 160 -10.84 -15.51 5.92
CA PHE A 160 -10.72 -14.20 5.27
C PHE A 160 -12.05 -13.43 5.18
N THR A 161 -12.95 -13.64 6.14
CA THR A 161 -14.27 -13.00 6.18
C THR A 161 -14.19 -11.62 6.82
N LEU A 162 -14.81 -10.61 6.19
CA LEU A 162 -14.97 -9.26 6.72
C LEU A 162 -16.00 -9.25 7.84
N ASP A 163 -15.69 -8.50 8.90
CA ASP A 163 -16.60 -8.29 10.02
C ASP A 163 -17.80 -7.44 9.54
N PRO A 164 -19.07 -7.88 9.65
CA PRO A 164 -20.21 -7.14 9.13
C PRO A 164 -20.28 -5.65 9.53
N PRO A 165 -19.95 -5.24 10.77
CA PRO A 165 -19.88 -3.82 11.16
C PRO A 165 -18.87 -2.99 10.36
N PHE A 166 -17.87 -3.61 9.71
CA PHE A 166 -16.94 -2.90 8.83
C PHE A 166 -17.66 -2.34 7.59
N LEU A 167 -18.67 -3.05 7.10
CA LEU A 167 -19.42 -2.73 5.89
C LEU A 167 -20.77 -2.02 6.19
N GLN A 168 -21.39 -2.27 7.35
CA GLN A 168 -22.79 -1.87 7.60
C GLN A 168 -23.08 -0.37 7.73
N THR A 169 -22.20 0.44 8.32
CA THR A 169 -22.46 1.88 8.55
C THR A 169 -21.34 2.71 7.98
N PHE A 170 -21.56 3.94 7.52
CA PHE A 170 -20.44 4.86 7.19
C PHE A 170 -19.93 5.65 8.40
N ASP A 171 -20.69 5.62 9.49
CA ASP A 171 -20.36 6.28 10.74
C ASP A 171 -19.14 5.67 11.43
N PRO A 172 -18.41 6.44 12.26
CA PRO A 172 -17.32 5.90 13.06
C PRO A 172 -17.83 4.71 13.91
N PRO A 173 -17.17 3.55 13.86
CA PRO A 173 -17.59 2.40 14.65
C PRO A 173 -17.44 2.72 16.13
N THR A 174 -18.47 2.43 16.92
CA THR A 174 -18.54 2.88 18.32
C THR A 174 -17.62 2.11 19.25
N ASN A 175 -17.19 0.88 18.91
CA ASN A 175 -16.18 0.08 19.62
C ASN A 175 -15.97 -1.28 18.93
N SER A 176 -15.15 -1.34 17.88
CA SER A 176 -14.70 -2.61 17.31
C SER A 176 -13.18 -2.65 17.42
N GLY A 177 -12.65 -3.59 18.21
CA GLY A 177 -11.20 -3.75 18.41
C GLY A 177 -10.42 -4.11 17.14
N LYS A 178 -11.10 -4.29 15.99
CA LYS A 178 -10.50 -4.63 14.69
C LYS A 178 -10.77 -3.59 13.61
N ILE A 179 -11.71 -2.67 13.82
CA ILE A 179 -12.05 -1.63 12.84
C ILE A 179 -11.47 -0.29 13.31
N PHE A 180 -10.61 0.28 12.47
CA PHE A 180 -9.98 1.58 12.71
C PHE A 180 -10.61 2.61 11.77
N HIS A 181 -11.05 3.73 12.32
CA HIS A 181 -11.59 4.83 11.52
C HIS A 181 -10.68 6.05 11.68
N VAL A 182 -9.95 6.36 10.62
CA VAL A 182 -8.94 7.42 10.59
C VAL A 182 -9.43 8.56 9.72
N THR A 183 -9.43 9.78 10.26
CA THR A 183 -9.85 11.01 9.56
C THR A 183 -8.66 11.92 9.31
N ALA A 184 -8.84 12.99 8.54
CA ALA A 184 -7.82 14.01 8.32
C ALA A 184 -7.38 14.74 9.62
N ASP A 185 -8.14 14.62 10.70
CA ASP A 185 -7.88 15.25 11.99
C ASP A 185 -7.41 14.27 13.07
N THR A 186 -7.66 12.97 12.89
CA THR A 186 -7.34 11.93 13.89
C THR A 186 -6.17 11.03 13.52
N PHE A 187 -5.62 11.17 12.31
CA PHE A 187 -4.50 10.36 11.85
C PHE A 187 -3.18 10.73 12.54
N VAL A 188 -2.28 9.77 12.61
CA VAL A 188 -0.88 9.99 13.04
C VAL A 188 -0.01 10.24 11.80
N PRO A 189 0.64 11.41 11.66
CA PRO A 189 1.58 11.68 10.57
C PRO A 189 2.67 10.61 10.50
N SER A 190 2.85 9.99 9.33
CA SER A 190 3.68 8.77 9.21
C SER A 190 4.41 8.62 7.87
N LEU A 191 4.44 9.67 7.05
CA LEU A 191 5.30 9.71 5.86
C LEU A 191 6.71 10.14 6.22
N LEU A 192 7.71 9.46 5.68
CA LEU A 192 9.11 9.82 5.90
C LEU A 192 9.58 10.90 4.92
N SER A 193 10.63 11.65 5.29
CA SER A 193 11.17 12.72 4.42
C SER A 193 11.56 12.24 3.02
N ASN A 194 12.23 11.08 2.94
CA ASN A 194 12.66 10.48 1.67
C ASN A 194 11.46 10.02 0.81
N GLU A 195 10.35 9.65 1.45
CA GLU A 195 9.10 9.30 0.75
C GLU A 195 8.47 10.56 0.18
N LEU A 196 8.39 11.64 0.97
CA LEU A 196 7.88 12.93 0.52
C LEU A 196 8.70 13.51 -0.62
N GLU A 197 10.03 13.45 -0.56
CA GLU A 197 10.91 13.82 -1.69
C GLU A 197 10.60 13.03 -2.96
N SER A 198 10.36 11.72 -2.81
CA SER A 198 10.04 10.85 -3.95
C SER A 198 8.64 11.14 -4.51
N ILE A 199 7.67 11.43 -3.64
CA ILE A 199 6.32 11.87 -4.04
C ILE A 199 6.40 13.19 -4.79
N ASP A 200 7.15 14.17 -4.26
CA ASP A 200 7.34 15.48 -4.91
C ASP A 200 7.97 15.33 -6.29
N ALA A 201 8.97 14.46 -6.43
CA ALA A 201 9.59 14.15 -7.71
C ALA A 201 8.59 13.54 -8.71
N LEU A 202 7.72 12.64 -8.28
CA LEU A 202 6.65 12.05 -9.11
C LEU A 202 5.62 13.10 -9.53
N LEU A 203 5.19 13.96 -8.60
CA LEU A 203 4.20 15.00 -8.89
C LEU A 203 4.76 16.07 -9.84
N LYS A 204 6.03 16.44 -9.69
CA LYS A 204 6.71 17.38 -10.57
C LYS A 204 6.76 16.90 -12.02
N GLN A 205 6.90 15.59 -12.25
CA GLN A 205 6.83 15.01 -13.60
C GLN A 205 5.45 15.20 -14.26
N SER A 206 4.41 15.34 -13.44
CA SER A 206 3.03 15.59 -13.89
C SER A 206 2.66 17.08 -13.87
N GLY A 207 3.63 17.98 -13.68
CA GLY A 207 3.40 19.43 -13.59
C GLY A 207 2.70 19.88 -12.29
N LYS A 208 2.63 19.01 -11.28
CA LYS A 208 1.95 19.27 -10.01
C LYS A 208 2.95 19.60 -8.92
N SER A 209 2.51 20.42 -7.96
CA SER A 209 3.31 20.75 -6.78
C SER A 209 2.40 20.77 -5.55
N VAL A 210 2.98 20.43 -4.40
CA VAL A 210 2.29 20.44 -3.11
C VAL A 210 2.89 21.58 -2.27
N PRO A 211 2.06 22.39 -1.59
CA PRO A 211 2.56 23.42 -0.69
C PRO A 211 3.44 22.83 0.41
N LYS A 212 4.54 23.51 0.75
CA LYS A 212 5.45 23.08 1.82
C LYS A 212 4.74 22.91 3.16
N THR A 213 3.68 23.68 3.41
CA THR A 213 2.85 23.58 4.63
C THR A 213 2.21 22.20 4.78
N MET A 214 1.82 21.56 3.67
CA MET A 214 1.24 20.21 3.72
C MET A 214 2.28 19.18 4.14
N ARG A 215 3.55 19.39 3.80
CA ARG A 215 4.66 18.48 4.15
C ARG A 215 4.76 18.32 5.67
N TYR A 216 4.69 19.42 6.41
CA TYR A 216 4.77 19.40 7.88
C TYR A 216 3.57 18.70 8.54
N GLN A 217 2.42 18.65 7.88
CA GLN A 217 1.21 18.03 8.43
C GLN A 217 1.23 16.50 8.35
N VAL A 218 2.03 15.92 7.45
CA VAL A 218 2.02 14.48 7.16
C VAL A 218 3.37 13.81 7.43
N LEU A 219 4.41 14.61 7.67
CA LEU A 219 5.74 14.14 8.03
C LEU A 219 5.69 13.46 9.40
N GLY A 220 5.97 12.17 9.40
CA GLY A 220 6.22 11.39 10.61
C GLY A 220 7.70 11.09 10.79
N ASP A 221 7.99 10.34 11.84
CA ASP A 221 9.33 9.85 12.16
C ASP A 221 9.39 8.32 12.06
N LYS A 222 10.52 7.74 12.46
CA LYS A 222 10.69 6.28 12.47
C LYS A 222 10.07 5.63 13.72
N ASP A 223 9.77 6.42 14.73
CA ASP A 223 9.27 6.00 16.03
C ASP A 223 7.73 5.88 16.01
N THR A 224 7.05 6.51 15.04
CA THR A 224 5.62 6.26 14.74
C THR A 224 5.35 4.86 14.19
N ARG A 225 6.40 4.11 13.81
CA ARG A 225 6.26 2.74 13.31
C ARG A 225 5.92 1.81 14.47
N PRO A 226 4.94 0.91 14.31
CA PRO A 226 4.53 0.04 15.40
C PRO A 226 5.67 -0.91 15.79
N ASP A 227 5.79 -1.12 17.11
CA ASP A 227 6.69 -2.11 17.67
C ASP A 227 6.08 -3.50 17.56
N VAL A 228 6.43 -4.17 16.47
CA VAL A 228 5.90 -5.49 16.10
C VAL A 228 6.98 -6.58 16.20
N SER A 229 6.57 -7.83 16.17
CA SER A 229 7.48 -8.97 16.18
C SER A 229 8.53 -8.93 15.05
N ALA A 230 9.63 -9.65 15.25
CA ALA A 230 10.78 -9.65 14.33
C ALA A 230 10.42 -10.08 12.90
N VAL A 231 9.40 -10.91 12.73
CA VAL A 231 8.89 -11.36 11.42
C VAL A 231 8.47 -10.17 10.56
N TRP A 232 7.70 -9.24 11.12
CA TRP A 232 7.25 -8.03 10.43
C TRP A 232 8.35 -6.99 10.20
N LYS A 233 9.45 -7.11 10.96
CA LYS A 233 10.65 -6.26 10.83
C LYS A 233 11.67 -6.84 9.84
N ALA A 234 11.48 -8.07 9.38
CA ALA A 234 12.37 -8.72 8.42
C ALA A 234 12.43 -7.93 7.12
N LYS A 235 13.63 -7.86 6.54
CA LYS A 235 13.81 -7.22 5.22
C LYS A 235 13.18 -8.09 4.15
N ASN A 236 12.46 -7.46 3.23
CA ASN A 236 11.88 -8.17 2.10
C ASN A 236 13.01 -8.69 1.22
N ALA A 237 12.90 -9.94 0.79
CA ALA A 237 13.82 -10.47 -0.20
C ALA A 237 13.61 -9.72 -1.52
N ARG A 238 14.71 -9.37 -2.19
CA ARG A 238 14.69 -8.63 -3.46
C ARG A 238 15.41 -9.43 -4.52
N GLN A 239 14.85 -9.39 -5.73
CA GLN A 239 15.49 -10.00 -6.89
C GLN A 239 16.75 -9.21 -7.26
N CYS A 240 17.86 -9.90 -7.45
CA CYS A 240 19.09 -9.30 -7.95
C CYS A 240 18.95 -8.93 -9.43
N ALA A 241 19.24 -7.70 -9.81
CA ALA A 241 19.14 -7.27 -11.21
C ALA A 241 20.23 -7.83 -12.14
N GLN A 242 21.24 -8.52 -11.61
CA GLN A 242 22.29 -9.16 -12.40
C GLN A 242 22.10 -10.67 -12.55
N CYS A 243 21.81 -11.37 -11.45
CA CYS A 243 21.75 -12.83 -11.43
C CYS A 243 20.34 -13.37 -11.13
N GLU A 244 19.37 -12.48 -10.97
CA GLU A 244 17.95 -12.76 -10.76
C GLU A 244 17.60 -13.59 -9.52
N LYS A 245 18.59 -13.94 -8.70
CA LYS A 245 18.39 -14.62 -7.42
C LYS A 245 17.68 -13.69 -6.44
N ILE A 246 16.68 -14.25 -5.76
CA ILE A 246 16.00 -13.60 -4.64
C ILE A 246 16.92 -13.67 -3.42
N SER A 247 17.26 -12.52 -2.84
CA SER A 247 18.15 -12.44 -1.67
C SER A 247 17.71 -11.36 -0.70
N THR A 248 17.97 -11.58 0.59
CA THR A 248 17.82 -10.57 1.65
C THR A 248 19.09 -9.72 1.82
N LYS A 249 20.20 -10.10 1.17
CA LYS A 249 21.43 -9.29 1.12
C LYS A 249 21.22 -8.13 0.16
N ASP A 250 21.36 -6.92 0.70
CA ASP A 250 21.01 -5.68 0.00
C ASP A 250 22.26 -4.86 -0.30
N LEU A 251 22.69 -4.89 -1.57
CA LEU A 251 23.57 -3.90 -2.17
C LEU A 251 22.75 -3.11 -3.21
N MET A 252 22.20 -2.01 -2.76
CA MET A 252 21.37 -1.14 -3.57
C MET A 252 22.18 0.03 -4.13
N CYS A 253 22.03 0.26 -5.43
CA CYS A 253 22.23 1.58 -6.01
C CYS A 253 20.86 2.25 -6.20
N ARG A 254 20.83 3.55 -6.50
CA ARG A 254 19.61 4.38 -6.55
C ARG A 254 18.44 3.83 -7.38
N LEU A 255 18.71 2.93 -8.31
CA LEU A 255 17.73 2.42 -9.28
C LEU A 255 17.47 0.92 -9.18
N THR A 256 18.39 0.13 -8.61
CA THR A 256 18.26 -1.32 -8.65
C THR A 256 18.99 -2.02 -7.50
N HIS A 257 18.66 -3.29 -7.32
CA HIS A 257 19.14 -4.13 -6.23
C HIS A 257 20.10 -5.20 -6.76
N TYR A 258 21.18 -5.46 -6.01
CA TYR A 258 22.10 -6.55 -6.26
C TYR A 258 22.31 -7.38 -4.99
N CYS A 259 22.42 -8.70 -5.13
CA CYS A 259 22.66 -9.59 -3.99
C CYS A 259 24.12 -9.57 -3.49
N SER A 260 25.05 -9.00 -4.27
CA SER A 260 26.47 -8.96 -3.93
C SER A 260 27.22 -7.86 -4.70
N ARG A 261 28.44 -7.54 -4.25
CA ARG A 261 29.29 -6.50 -4.87
C ARG A 261 29.82 -6.96 -6.23
N GLU A 262 30.03 -8.26 -6.38
CA GLU A 262 30.39 -8.90 -7.65
C GLU A 262 29.25 -8.71 -8.67
N CYS A 263 28.01 -9.00 -8.28
CA CYS A 263 26.84 -8.78 -9.13
C CYS A 263 26.68 -7.31 -9.54
N GLN A 264 26.86 -6.39 -8.60
CA GLN A 264 26.84 -4.95 -8.90
C GLN A 264 27.96 -4.56 -9.89
N THR A 265 29.17 -5.08 -9.69
CA THR A 265 30.33 -4.78 -10.54
C THR A 265 30.12 -5.32 -11.96
N LEU A 266 29.58 -6.53 -12.09
CA LEU A 266 29.25 -7.15 -13.38
C LEU A 266 28.16 -6.38 -14.12
N ALA A 267 27.15 -5.89 -13.41
CA ALA A 267 26.08 -5.07 -13.99
C ALA A 267 26.49 -3.61 -14.24
N TRP A 268 27.55 -3.11 -13.61
CA TRP A 268 27.91 -1.70 -13.63
C TRP A 268 28.13 -1.11 -15.05
N PRO A 269 28.77 -1.81 -16.00
CA PRO A 269 28.98 -1.28 -17.35
C PRO A 269 27.70 -0.86 -18.06
N SER A 270 26.62 -1.65 -17.92
CA SER A 270 25.30 -1.34 -18.50
C SER A 270 24.49 -0.42 -17.58
N HIS A 271 24.54 -0.65 -16.27
CA HIS A 271 23.75 0.08 -15.28
C HIS A 271 24.15 1.56 -15.13
N LYS A 272 25.45 1.88 -15.21
CA LYS A 272 25.97 3.25 -14.97
C LYS A 272 25.35 4.31 -15.86
N VAL A 273 24.91 3.94 -17.06
CA VAL A 273 24.28 4.84 -18.05
C VAL A 273 22.96 5.39 -17.50
N PHE A 274 22.20 4.57 -16.78
CA PHE A 274 20.93 4.94 -16.20
C PHE A 274 21.11 5.55 -14.81
N CYS A 275 22.03 5.02 -14.02
CA CYS A 275 22.30 5.48 -12.65
C CYS A 275 22.67 6.97 -12.57
N LYS A 276 23.48 7.45 -13.51
CA LYS A 276 23.92 8.86 -13.56
C LYS A 276 22.81 9.85 -13.91
N LYS A 277 21.72 9.40 -14.52
CA LYS A 277 20.58 10.26 -14.92
C LYS A 277 19.63 10.54 -13.77
N VAL A 278 19.78 9.84 -12.65
CA VAL A 278 18.96 10.05 -11.45
C VAL A 278 19.62 11.11 -10.57
N PRO A 279 18.92 12.22 -10.22
CA PRO A 279 19.42 13.24 -9.32
C PRO A 279 20.00 12.63 -8.03
N LYS A 280 21.06 13.23 -7.49
CA LYS A 280 21.50 12.88 -6.13
C LYS A 280 20.40 13.38 -5.18
N ALA A 281 19.81 12.47 -4.41
CA ALA A 281 19.05 12.83 -3.22
C ALA A 281 20.00 13.45 -2.19
#